data_AF-A0A920QNW9-F1
#
_entry.id   AF-A0A920QNW9-F1
#
_cell.length_a   1.000
_cell.length_b   1.000
_cell.length_c   1.000
_cell.angle_alpha   90.00
_cell.angle_beta   90.00
_cell.angle_gamma   90.00
#
_symmetry.space_group_name_H-M   'P 1'
#
loop_
_entity.id
_entity.type
_entity.pdbx_description
1 polymer ?
#
loop_
_entity_poly.entity_id
_entity_poly.type
_entity_poly.pdbx_seq_one_letter_code
_entity_poly.pdbx_strand_id
1 'polypeptide(L)' 'MDDFIIIKSDGYPTYHFANVIDDYLMNISHVMRAEEWPPSFPKHVNIYNSLNWQMPIFVHLPMILPLTRLN' A
#
# COMPACT_ATOMS: atom_id res chain seq x y z
N MET A 1 13.13 10.32 2.07
CA MET A 1 11.98 9.52 2.50
C MET A 1 12.10 9.44 4.00
N ASP A 2 11.06 9.82 4.73
CA ASP A 2 11.14 9.92 6.19
C ASP A 2 10.80 8.58 6.85
N ASP A 3 11.30 8.40 8.07
CA ASP A 3 10.94 7.25 8.90
C ASP A 3 9.43 7.29 9.21
N PHE A 4 8.77 6.14 9.13
CA PHE A 4 7.35 6.02 9.40
C PHE A 4 7.05 4.92 10.41
N ILE A 5 5.99 5.13 11.18
CA ILE A 5 5.53 4.21 12.22
C ILE A 5 4.94 2.96 11.55
N ILE A 6 5.45 1.77 11.92
CA ILE A 6 4.91 0.47 11.49
C ILE A 6 4.06 -0.22 12.57
N ILE A 7 4.36 0.03 13.85
CA ILE A 7 3.59 -0.43 15.01
C ILE A 7 3.24 0.78 15.87
N LYS A 8 1.96 0.94 16.21
CA LYS A 8 1.47 2.01 17.09
C LYS A 8 1.82 1.70 18.54
N SER A 9 1.72 2.70 19.42
CA SER A 9 1.97 2.55 20.86
C SER A 9 1.01 1.59 21.57
N ASP A 10 -0.17 1.33 21.00
CA ASP A 10 -1.15 0.34 21.48
C ASP A 10 -0.83 -1.10 21.03
N GLY A 11 0.31 -1.32 20.35
CA GLY A 11 0.75 -2.63 19.87
C GLY A 11 0.13 -3.06 18.55
N TYR A 12 -0.83 -2.31 18.00
CA TYR A 12 -1.44 -2.65 16.71
C TYR A 12 -0.60 -2.12 15.54
N PRO A 13 -0.54 -2.87 14.43
CA PRO A 13 0.16 -2.41 13.24
C PRO A 13 -0.53 -1.21 12.59
N THR A 14 0.24 -0.37 11.88
CA THR A 14 -0.35 0.61 10.96
C THR A 14 -0.88 -0.11 9.72
N TYR A 15 -1.75 0.57 8.96
CA TYR A 15 -2.25 0.03 7.70
C TYR A 15 -1.11 -0.40 6.77
N HIS A 16 -0.03 0.38 6.68
CA HIS A 16 1.08 0.05 5.77
C HIS A 16 1.78 -1.26 6.14
N PHE A 17 1.97 -1.51 7.43
CA PHE A 17 2.62 -2.73 7.88
C PHE A 17 1.69 -3.92 7.79
N ALA A 18 0.46 -3.82 8.33
CA ALA A 18 -0.53 -4.89 8.27
C ALA A 18 -0.79 -5.33 6.83
N ASN A 19 -1.03 -4.38 5.92
CA ASN A 19 -1.36 -4.70 4.53
C ASN A 19 -0.24 -5.46 3.81
N VAL A 20 1.04 -5.08 3.98
CA VAL A 20 2.15 -5.81 3.34
C VAL A 20 2.31 -7.22 3.92
N ILE A 21 2.18 -7.37 5.23
CA ILE A 21 2.27 -8.68 5.89
C ILE A 21 1.13 -9.58 5.41
N ASP A 22 -0.10 -9.08 5.40
CA ASP A 22 -1.28 -9.83 4.97
C ASP A 22 -1.20 -10.18 3.49
N ASP A 23 -0.79 -9.24 2.61
CA ASP A 23 -0.64 -9.50 1.18
C ASP A 23 0.33 -10.66 0.90
N TYR A 24 1.47 -10.68 1.61
CA TYR A 24 2.45 -11.75 1.48
C TYR A 24 1.92 -13.08 2.02
N LEU A 25 1.39 -13.10 3.25
CA LEU A 25 0.90 -14.33 3.89
C LEU A 25 -0.29 -14.95 3.16
N MET A 26 -1.10 -14.11 2.50
CA MET A 26 -2.24 -14.54 1.69
C MET A 26 -1.86 -14.85 0.23
N ASN A 27 -0.58 -14.73 -0.14
CA ASN A 27 -0.07 -14.96 -1.50
C ASN A 27 -0.78 -14.10 -2.57
N ILE A 28 -1.03 -12.83 -2.26
CA ILE A 28 -1.59 -11.89 -3.22
C ILE A 28 -0.62 -11.72 -4.39
N SER A 29 -1.12 -11.85 -5.61
CA SER A 29 -0.33 -11.70 -6.84
C SER A 29 -0.46 -10.32 -7.48
N HIS A 30 -1.62 -9.69 -7.31
CA HIS A 30 -1.95 -8.38 -7.88
C HIS A 30 -2.68 -7.53 -6.84
N VAL A 31 -2.14 -6.36 -6.55
CA VAL A 31 -2.79 -5.36 -5.70
C VAL A 31 -3.38 -4.28 -6.60
N MET A 32 -4.70 -4.26 -6.70
CA MET A 32 -5.45 -3.22 -7.44
C MET A 32 -6.12 -2.30 -6.44
N ARG A 33 -5.79 -1.00 -6.49
CA ARG A 33 -6.30 -0.01 -5.52
C ARG A 33 -6.42 1.37 -6.16
N ALA A 34 -7.12 2.28 -5.51
CA ALA A 34 -7.39 3.60 -6.06
C ALA A 34 -6.14 4.52 -6.11
N GLU A 35 -6.20 5.56 -6.97
CA GLU A 35 -5.08 6.48 -7.25
C GLU A 35 -4.70 7.42 -6.09
N GLU A 36 -5.37 7.38 -4.94
CA GLU A 36 -4.89 8.12 -3.76
C GLU A 36 -3.69 7.44 -3.07
N TRP A 37 -3.42 6.17 -3.40
CA TRP A 37 -2.37 5.36 -2.76
C TRP A 37 -0.93 5.42 -3.34
N PRO A 38 -0.62 5.99 -4.53
CA PRO A 38 0.75 6.11 -5.03
C PRO A 38 1.75 6.76 -4.06
N PRO A 39 1.42 7.83 -3.29
CA PRO A 39 2.35 8.38 -2.29
C PRO A 39 2.75 7.39 -1.19
N SER A 40 1.91 6.38 -0.93
CA SER A 40 2.17 5.33 0.05
C SER A 40 2.95 4.15 -0.52
N PHE A 41 3.00 3.99 -1.84
CA PHE A 41 3.65 2.86 -2.50
C PHE A 41 5.14 2.71 -2.13
N PRO A 42 5.97 3.78 -2.06
CA PRO A 42 7.35 3.65 -1.62
C PRO A 42 7.52 3.05 -0.22
N LYS A 43 6.56 3.27 0.69
CA LYS A 43 6.59 2.67 2.04
C LYS A 43 6.40 1.15 1.96
N HIS A 44 5.47 0.70 1.12
CA HIS A 44 5.21 -0.73 0.91
C HIS A 44 6.41 -1.42 0.27
N VAL A 45 7.01 -0.81 -0.77
CA VAL A 45 8.24 -1.30 -1.40
C VAL A 45 9.36 -1.52 -0.38
N ASN A 46 9.55 -0.57 0.54
CA ASN A 46 10.60 -0.69 1.55
C ASN A 46 10.34 -1.80 2.58
N ILE A 47 9.07 -2.07 2.93
CA ILE A 47 8.72 -3.20 3.80
C ILE A 47 8.98 -4.54 3.09
N TYR A 48 8.57 -4.68 1.82
CA TYR A 48 8.86 -5.88 1.03
C TYR A 48 10.38 -6.13 0.92
N ASN A 49 11.14 -5.07 0.61
CA ASN A 49 12.59 -5.15 0.46
C ASN A 49 13.29 -5.52 1.78
N SER A 50 12.86 -4.96 2.92
CA SER A 50 13.47 -5.22 4.23
C SER A 50 13.22 -6.64 4.73
N LEU A 51 12.13 -7.27 4.29
CA LEU A 51 11.79 -8.66 4.60
C LEU A 51 12.30 -9.66 3.55
N ASN A 52 12.99 -9.17 2.50
CA ASN A 52 13.44 -9.96 1.35
C ASN A 52 12.30 -10.74 0.67
N TRP A 53 11.12 -10.13 0.59
CA TRP A 53 9.94 -10.74 -0.01
C TRP A 53 9.72 -10.28 -1.45
N GLN A 54 9.19 -11.18 -2.29
CA GLN A 54 8.75 -10.83 -3.63
C GLN A 54 7.45 -10.02 -3.56
N MET A 55 7.44 -8.88 -4.22
CA MET A 55 6.29 -7.98 -4.25
C MET A 55 5.26 -8.42 -5.31
N PRO A 56 3.95 -8.25 -5.07
CA PRO A 56 2.93 -8.41 -6.11
C PRO A 56 3.01 -7.31 -7.17
N ILE A 57 2.25 -7.49 -8.25
CA ILE A 57 2.06 -6.44 -9.26
C ILE A 57 1.08 -5.40 -8.70
N PHE A 58 1.48 -4.13 -8.69
CA PHE A 58 0.63 -3.02 -8.25
C PHE A 58 -0.02 -2.32 -9.44
N VAL A 59 -1.34 -2.13 -9.37
CA VAL A 59 -2.13 -1.38 -10.34
C VAL A 59 -2.93 -0.30 -9.59
N HIS A 60 -2.72 0.97 -9.96
CA HIS A 60 -3.47 2.09 -9.39
C HIS A 60 -4.59 2.49 -10.35
N LEU A 61 -5.83 2.41 -9.87
CA LEU A 61 -7.05 2.66 -10.64
C LEU A 61 -7.40 4.15 -10.60
N PRO A 62 -7.79 4.75 -11.74
CA PRO A 62 -8.11 6.18 -11.79
C PRO A 62 -9.33 6.52 -10.93
N MET A 63 -9.38 7.76 -10.43
CA MET A 63 -10.55 8.24 -9.69
C MET A 63 -11.81 8.30 -10.57
N ILE A 64 -12.95 7.94 -9.98
CA ILE A 64 -14.25 8.21 -10.58
C ILE A 64 -14.53 9.72 -10.46
N LEU A 65 -14.68 10.38 -11.61
CA LEU A 65 -14.97 11.82 -11.67
C LEU A 65 -16.48 12.09 -11.62
N PRO A 66 -16.94 13.08 -10.85
CA PRO A 66 -18.32 13.53 -10.92
C PRO A 66 -18.57 14.25 -12.26
N LEU A 67 -19.82 14.19 -12.76
CA LEU A 67 -20.24 14.84 -14.01
C LEU A 67 -19.98 16.35 -14.01
N THR A 68 -19.92 16.99 -12.84
CA THR A 68 -19.68 18.43 -12.67
C THR A 68 -18.26 18.88 -12.99
N ARG A 69 -17.32 17.95 -13.23
CA ARG A 69 -15.93 18.23 -13.56
C ARG A 69 -15.62 18.30 -15.06
N LEU A 70 -16.64 18.17 -15.92
CA LEU A 70 -16.53 18.20 -17.38
C LEU A 70 -16.78 19.60 -17.99
N ASN A 71 -16.75 20.66 -17.18
CA ASN A 71 -17.00 22.04 -17.61
C ASN A 71 -15.73 22.89 -17.49
#